data_AF-A0A7V2IPP5-F1
#
_entry.id   AF-A0A7V2IPP5-F1
#
_cell.length_a   1.000
_cell.length_b   1.000
_cell.length_c   1.000
_cell.angle_alpha   90.00
_cell.angle_beta   90.00
_cell.angle_gamma   90.00
#
_symmetry.space_group_name_H-M   'P 1'
#
loop_
_entity.id
_entity.type
_entity.pdbx_description
1 polymer ?
#
loop_
_entity_poly.entity_id
_entity_poly.type
_entity_poly.pdbx_seq_one_letter_code
_entity_poly.pdbx_strand_id
1 'polypeptide(L)'
;MYAEAPDIAPGRILDIPLQRLHSLRRSVMKDIIERSRRAEHTLVNTHATFRWRHGLFPAFDFWQIRRLNPDMYICLIDSAEPLHVRLTREHSIRHSLKDLLVWREEEVLATELMQRGIDENKPVYCLSRGAKQGTVETFYQLMFEPQRRKAYLSFPMTHVMDRPDLLDQIGRFRQVMKQRFTCFDPADLEEAYLPGRARQARAQGRETLEVTALGQTVSFAVDEVLTIEADINSQIYARDFALIDQSDMIVSFIPELEPGRAAISSGVERELQHAHEAAKEVFVIWTASCAPSIFVTQTATAVFRSLDEALAHLPSAWEREDDGQGPD
;
A
#
# COMPACT_ATOMS: atom_id res chain seq x y z
N MET A 1 -12.14 4.00 24.70
CA MET A 1 -11.57 3.10 25.73
C MET A 1 -11.30 3.84 27.03
N TYR A 2 -10.43 4.87 27.09
CA TYR A 2 -10.18 5.59 28.35
C TYR A 2 -11.45 6.23 28.96
N ALA A 3 -12.40 6.71 28.14
CA ALA A 3 -13.69 7.18 28.63
C ALA A 3 -14.53 6.09 29.33
N GLU A 4 -14.39 4.83 28.91
CA GLU A 4 -15.08 3.65 29.49
C GLU A 4 -14.33 3.08 30.71
N ALA A 5 -13.08 3.49 30.91
CA ALA A 5 -12.21 3.00 31.99
C ALA A 5 -11.36 4.15 32.55
N PRO A 6 -11.99 5.12 33.24
CA PRO A 6 -11.30 6.30 33.76
C PRO A 6 -10.29 5.97 34.87
N ASP A 7 -10.35 4.76 35.44
CA ASP A 7 -9.38 4.25 36.41
C ASP A 7 -8.02 3.88 35.78
N ILE A 8 -7.94 3.78 34.45
CA ILE A 8 -6.70 3.42 33.75
C ILE A 8 -5.96 4.70 33.35
N ALA A 9 -4.71 4.83 33.84
CA ALA A 9 -3.86 5.95 33.47
C ALA A 9 -3.59 6.01 31.95
N PRO A 10 -3.55 7.22 31.35
CA PRO A 10 -3.17 7.39 29.95
C PRO A 10 -1.84 6.69 29.60
N GLY A 11 -1.80 6.05 28.44
CA GLY A 11 -0.68 5.23 27.97
C GLY A 11 -0.64 3.79 28.53
N ARG A 12 -1.52 3.42 29.47
CA ARG A 12 -1.49 2.11 30.14
C ARG A 12 -2.62 1.17 29.71
N ILE A 13 -3.42 1.54 28.71
CA ILE A 13 -4.58 0.73 28.28
C ILE A 13 -4.22 -0.68 27.82
N LEU A 14 -3.04 -0.87 27.21
CA LEU A 14 -2.57 -2.18 26.77
C LEU A 14 -1.92 -2.99 27.91
N ASP A 15 -1.62 -2.37 29.06
CA ASP A 15 -1.00 -3.03 30.22
C ASP A 15 -2.01 -3.75 31.13
N ILE A 16 -3.31 -3.64 30.87
CA ILE A 16 -4.35 -4.33 31.66
C ILE A 16 -4.51 -5.80 31.24
N PRO A 17 -5.11 -6.66 32.09
CA PRO A 17 -5.37 -8.05 31.73
C PRO A 17 -6.15 -8.18 30.41
N LEU A 18 -5.75 -9.14 29.57
CA LEU A 18 -6.32 -9.33 28.23
C LEU A 18 -7.85 -9.47 28.25
N GLN A 19 -8.40 -10.19 29.22
CA GLN A 19 -9.85 -10.31 29.40
C GLN A 19 -10.53 -8.95 29.61
N ARG A 20 -9.93 -8.09 30.45
CA ARG A 20 -10.44 -6.74 30.71
C ARG A 20 -10.35 -5.87 29.45
N LEU A 21 -9.24 -5.97 28.72
CA LEU A 21 -9.06 -5.27 27.45
C LEU A 21 -10.11 -5.69 26.42
N HIS A 22 -10.37 -6.99 26.27
CA HIS A 22 -11.44 -7.49 25.41
C HIS A 22 -12.82 -6.96 25.83
N SER A 23 -13.16 -6.99 27.11
CA SER A 23 -14.45 -6.44 27.60
C SER A 23 -14.59 -4.95 27.28
N LEU A 24 -13.55 -4.14 27.50
CA LEU A 24 -13.57 -2.71 27.17
C LEU A 24 -13.74 -2.45 25.68
N ARG A 25 -13.02 -3.20 24.84
CA ARG A 25 -13.17 -3.08 23.38
C ARG A 25 -14.58 -3.44 22.93
N ARG A 26 -15.16 -4.51 23.49
CA ARG A 26 -16.55 -4.89 23.21
C ARG A 26 -17.52 -3.78 23.59
N SER A 27 -17.31 -3.12 24.72
CA SER A 27 -18.12 -1.96 25.14
C SER A 27 -18.01 -0.82 24.12
N VAL A 28 -16.78 -0.39 23.81
CA VAL A 28 -16.54 0.70 22.84
C VAL A 28 -17.12 0.39 21.46
N MET A 29 -16.93 -0.84 20.96
CA MET A 29 -17.45 -1.22 19.65
C MET A 29 -18.98 -1.28 19.63
N LYS A 30 -19.64 -1.63 20.75
CA LYS A 30 -21.10 -1.53 20.87
C LYS A 30 -21.58 -0.09 20.67
N ASP A 31 -20.89 0.87 21.26
CA ASP A 31 -21.23 2.29 21.11
C ASP A 31 -20.99 2.80 19.69
N ILE A 32 -19.89 2.36 19.06
CA ILE A 32 -19.60 2.67 17.65
C ILE A 32 -20.74 2.17 16.76
N ILE A 33 -21.18 0.92 16.94
CA ILE A 33 -22.28 0.32 16.16
C ILE A 33 -23.60 1.08 16.37
N GLU A 34 -23.90 1.52 17.59
CA GLU A 34 -25.13 2.28 17.84
C GLU A 34 -25.08 3.67 17.21
N ARG A 35 -23.90 4.32 17.21
CA ARG A 35 -23.70 5.61 16.55
C ARG A 35 -23.72 5.49 15.03
N SER A 36 -23.17 4.42 14.45
CA SER A 36 -23.08 4.24 13.01
C SER A 36 -24.46 4.17 12.35
N ARG A 37 -25.47 3.65 13.05
CA ARG A 37 -26.87 3.61 12.59
C ARG A 37 -27.52 4.98 12.34
N ARG A 38 -26.93 6.04 12.89
CA ARG A 38 -27.44 7.42 12.79
C ARG A 38 -26.55 8.31 11.94
N ALA A 39 -25.43 7.79 11.47
CA ALA A 39 -24.50 8.51 10.62
C ALA A 39 -24.68 8.06 9.17
N GLU A 40 -24.63 9.00 8.24
CA GLU A 40 -24.65 8.70 6.80
C GLU A 40 -23.38 7.95 6.37
N HIS A 41 -22.23 8.35 6.92
CA HIS A 41 -20.94 7.71 6.70
C HIS A 41 -20.24 7.44 8.03
N THR A 42 -19.67 6.25 8.17
CA THR A 42 -18.92 5.85 9.38
C THR A 42 -17.55 5.34 8.98
N LEU A 43 -16.49 5.95 9.53
CA LEU A 43 -15.13 5.41 9.48
C LEU A 43 -14.73 4.96 10.88
N VAL A 44 -14.30 3.71 10.99
CA VAL A 44 -13.76 3.17 12.22
C VAL A 44 -12.26 2.98 12.04
N ASN A 45 -11.48 3.92 12.57
CA ASN A 45 -10.03 3.77 12.64
C ASN A 45 -9.67 2.88 13.85
N THR A 46 -9.27 1.65 13.58
CA THR A 46 -8.84 0.68 14.59
C THR A 46 -7.76 -0.21 14.01
N HIS A 47 -6.91 -0.74 14.90
CA HIS A 47 -6.06 -1.86 14.54
C HIS A 47 -6.86 -3.14 14.34
N ALA A 48 -6.36 -4.05 13.48
CA ALA A 48 -6.81 -5.43 13.32
C ALA A 48 -6.06 -6.40 14.26
N THR A 49 -4.82 -6.06 14.63
CA THR A 49 -3.99 -6.81 15.59
C THR A 49 -3.29 -5.90 16.58
N PHE A 50 -2.94 -6.46 17.73
CA PHE A 50 -2.01 -5.81 18.66
C PHE A 50 -0.85 -6.75 18.97
N ARG A 51 0.35 -6.18 18.94
CA ARG A 51 1.56 -6.78 19.49
C ARG A 51 1.91 -6.05 20.78
N TRP A 52 1.72 -6.72 21.91
CA TRP A 52 2.03 -6.15 23.22
C TRP A 52 2.56 -7.23 24.15
N ARG A 53 3.66 -6.95 24.87
CA ARG A 53 4.36 -7.70 25.95
C ARG A 53 4.23 -9.24 26.03
N HIS A 54 3.00 -9.76 25.94
CA HIS A 54 2.58 -11.15 26.03
C HIS A 54 2.28 -11.83 24.68
N GLY A 55 2.41 -11.13 23.56
CA GLY A 55 2.31 -11.71 22.21
C GLY A 55 1.39 -10.94 21.27
N LEU A 56 0.99 -11.63 20.20
CA LEU A 56 0.04 -11.17 19.18
C LEU A 56 -1.39 -11.56 19.58
N PHE A 57 -2.33 -10.63 19.49
CA PHE A 57 -3.75 -10.95 19.71
C PHE A 57 -4.67 -10.12 18.80
N PRO A 58 -5.86 -10.66 18.45
CA PRO A 58 -6.80 -9.98 17.57
C PRO A 58 -7.39 -8.74 18.25
N ALA A 59 -7.62 -7.72 17.42
CA ALA A 59 -8.17 -6.45 17.82
C ALA A 59 -9.67 -6.33 17.55
N PHE A 60 -10.33 -7.41 17.19
CA PHE A 60 -11.74 -7.37 16.80
C PHE A 60 -12.43 -8.66 17.21
N ASP A 61 -13.76 -8.61 17.14
CA ASP A 61 -14.65 -9.74 17.37
C ASP A 61 -15.57 -9.85 16.15
N PHE A 62 -15.58 -11.02 15.50
CA PHE A 62 -16.34 -11.24 14.27
C PHE A 62 -17.83 -10.93 14.43
N TRP A 63 -18.42 -11.18 15.60
CA TRP A 63 -19.82 -10.91 15.83
C TRP A 63 -20.11 -9.40 15.84
N GLN A 64 -19.23 -8.59 16.42
CA GLN A 64 -19.37 -7.13 16.40
C GLN A 64 -19.09 -6.54 15.02
N ILE A 65 -18.09 -7.03 14.30
CA ILE A 65 -17.84 -6.57 12.92
C ILE A 65 -19.03 -6.94 12.02
N ARG A 66 -19.61 -8.14 12.15
CA ARG A 66 -20.84 -8.52 11.41
C ARG A 66 -22.00 -7.58 11.70
N ARG A 67 -22.11 -7.06 12.93
CA ARG A 67 -23.13 -6.08 13.30
C ARG A 67 -22.85 -4.67 12.81
N LEU A 68 -21.57 -4.29 12.72
CA LEU A 68 -21.14 -3.03 12.11
C LEU A 68 -21.42 -3.05 10.60
N ASN A 69 -21.31 -4.23 9.98
CA ASN A 69 -21.50 -4.48 8.55
C ASN A 69 -20.71 -3.50 7.65
N PRO A 70 -19.36 -3.46 7.74
CA PRO A 70 -18.56 -2.56 6.92
C PRO A 70 -18.75 -2.84 5.43
N ASP A 71 -18.85 -1.79 4.63
CA ASP A 71 -18.91 -1.90 3.17
C ASP A 71 -17.54 -2.10 2.51
N MET A 72 -16.46 -1.80 3.23
CA MET A 72 -15.09 -2.01 2.78
C MET A 72 -14.12 -2.03 3.97
N TYR A 73 -12.92 -2.56 3.72
CA TYR A 73 -11.81 -2.60 4.65
C TYR A 73 -10.59 -1.97 4.01
N ILE A 74 -9.89 -1.08 4.72
CA ILE A 74 -8.66 -0.44 4.21
C ILE A 74 -7.57 -0.59 5.26
N CYS A 75 -6.55 -1.39 4.95
CA CYS A 75 -5.34 -1.49 5.75
C CYS A 75 -4.32 -0.44 5.29
N LEU A 76 -4.06 0.55 6.16
CA LEU A 76 -3.03 1.56 5.89
C LEU A 76 -1.65 1.03 6.25
N ILE A 77 -0.74 1.01 5.28
CA ILE A 77 0.65 0.58 5.46
C ILE A 77 1.63 1.74 5.24
N ASP A 78 2.86 1.58 5.71
CA ASP A 78 3.92 2.60 5.58
C ASP A 78 5.30 1.92 5.62
N SER A 79 6.35 2.65 5.24
CA SER A 79 7.73 2.15 5.28
C SER A 79 8.23 2.00 6.73
N ALA A 80 9.30 1.25 6.93
CA ALA A 80 9.85 1.02 8.27
C ALA A 80 10.30 2.33 8.95
N GLU A 81 10.89 3.27 8.22
CA GLU A 81 11.45 4.51 8.78
C GLU A 81 10.40 5.52 9.29
N PRO A 82 9.30 5.84 8.58
CA PRO A 82 8.27 6.73 9.10
C PRO A 82 7.49 6.07 10.25
N LEU A 83 7.29 4.75 10.21
CA LEU A 83 6.69 3.99 11.32
C LEU A 83 7.54 4.09 12.57
N HIS A 84 8.85 3.87 12.45
CA HIS A 84 9.80 4.03 13.56
C HIS A 84 9.73 5.44 14.18
N VAL A 85 9.73 6.48 13.33
CA VAL A 85 9.63 7.87 13.80
C VAL A 85 8.33 8.11 14.57
N ARG A 86 7.18 7.70 14.04
CA ARG A 86 5.89 7.91 14.72
C ARG A 86 5.81 7.15 16.02
N LEU A 87 6.18 5.88 16.02
CA LEU A 87 6.15 5.04 17.22
C LEU A 87 7.06 5.60 18.32
N THR A 88 8.28 6.00 17.98
CA THR A 88 9.23 6.56 18.95
C THR A 88 8.79 7.91 19.48
N ARG A 89 8.10 8.72 18.66
CA ARG A 89 7.55 10.02 19.07
C ARG A 89 6.35 9.88 20.01
N GLU A 90 5.46 8.93 19.73
CA GLU A 90 4.15 8.84 20.38
C GLU A 90 4.13 7.83 21.53
N HIS A 91 5.06 6.86 21.53
CA HIS A 91 5.05 5.73 22.45
C HIS A 91 6.44 5.33 22.93
N SER A 92 6.55 4.94 24.20
CA SER A 92 7.78 4.40 24.78
C SER A 92 7.85 2.87 24.62
N ILE A 93 7.82 2.39 23.37
CA ILE A 93 7.85 0.96 23.04
C ILE A 93 9.18 0.61 22.38
N ARG A 94 9.88 -0.38 22.94
CA ARG A 94 11.06 -0.96 22.28
C ARG A 94 10.60 -1.83 21.12
N HIS A 95 11.20 -1.62 19.96
CA HIS A 95 10.95 -2.38 18.74
C HIS A 95 12.22 -2.37 17.89
N SER A 96 12.39 -3.41 17.08
CA SER A 96 13.35 -3.44 15.97
C SER A 96 12.65 -3.08 14.66
N LEU A 97 13.41 -2.79 13.60
CA LEU A 97 12.85 -2.66 12.25
C LEU A 97 12.18 -3.96 11.79
N LYS A 98 12.74 -5.12 12.18
CA LYS A 98 12.12 -6.42 11.92
C LYS A 98 10.73 -6.54 12.55
N ASP A 99 10.55 -6.05 13.77
CA ASP A 99 9.24 -6.04 14.42
C ASP A 99 8.22 -5.21 13.63
N LEU A 100 8.64 -4.07 13.06
CA LEU A 100 7.76 -3.23 12.24
C LEU A 100 7.33 -3.92 10.96
N LEU A 101 8.26 -4.58 10.27
CA LEU A 101 7.96 -5.33 9.05
C LEU A 101 7.01 -6.50 9.32
N VAL A 102 7.23 -7.23 10.41
CA VAL A 102 6.35 -8.35 10.79
C VAL A 102 4.97 -7.84 11.20
N TRP A 103 4.90 -6.76 11.99
CA TRP A 103 3.61 -6.20 12.40
C TRP A 103 2.81 -5.67 11.21
N ARG A 104 3.47 -5.11 10.19
CA ARG A 104 2.82 -4.71 8.93
C ARG A 104 2.13 -5.91 8.25
N GLU A 105 2.79 -7.05 8.15
CA GLU A 105 2.18 -8.27 7.58
C GLU A 105 1.04 -8.82 8.44
N GLU A 106 1.22 -8.82 9.76
CA GLU A 106 0.18 -9.26 10.71
C GLU A 106 -1.09 -8.41 10.58
N GLU A 107 -0.94 -7.10 10.42
CA GLU A 107 -2.06 -6.17 10.27
C GLU A 107 -2.79 -6.34 8.93
N VAL A 108 -2.04 -6.52 7.84
CA VAL A 108 -2.61 -6.80 6.51
C VAL A 108 -3.39 -8.12 6.54
N LEU A 109 -2.74 -9.20 6.99
CA LEU A 109 -3.36 -10.53 7.06
C LEU A 109 -4.61 -10.53 7.96
N ALA A 110 -4.53 -9.89 9.13
CA ALA A 110 -5.68 -9.85 10.03
C ALA A 110 -6.84 -9.02 9.49
N THR A 111 -6.56 -7.97 8.71
CA THR A 111 -7.59 -7.19 8.01
C THR A 111 -8.26 -8.04 6.92
N GLU A 112 -7.51 -8.83 6.15
CA GLU A 112 -8.06 -9.79 5.20
C GLU A 112 -8.91 -10.86 5.90
N LEU A 113 -8.42 -11.43 7.01
CA LEU A 113 -9.19 -12.41 7.79
C LEU A 113 -10.45 -11.78 8.39
N MET A 114 -10.39 -10.51 8.80
CA MET A 114 -11.55 -9.75 9.26
C MET A 114 -12.60 -9.67 8.16
N GLN A 115 -12.21 -9.33 6.93
CA GLN A 115 -13.11 -9.28 5.78
C GLN A 115 -13.69 -10.67 5.45
N ARG A 116 -12.83 -11.68 5.27
CA ARG A 116 -13.24 -13.06 4.89
C ARG A 116 -14.15 -13.72 5.91
N GLY A 117 -13.95 -13.46 7.20
CA GLY A 117 -14.81 -14.01 8.26
C GLY A 117 -16.21 -13.39 8.29
N ILE A 118 -16.44 -12.31 7.53
CA ILE A 118 -17.69 -11.56 7.50
C ILE A 118 -18.39 -11.74 6.16
N ASP A 119 -17.75 -11.30 5.07
CA ASP A 119 -18.25 -11.38 3.69
C ASP A 119 -17.08 -11.20 2.71
N GLU A 120 -16.76 -12.25 1.95
CA GLU A 120 -15.66 -12.27 0.99
C GLU A 120 -15.88 -11.38 -0.24
N ASN A 121 -17.11 -10.91 -0.46
CA ASN A 121 -17.46 -10.03 -1.58
C ASN A 121 -17.22 -8.56 -1.27
N LYS A 122 -17.00 -8.20 0.00
CA LYS A 122 -16.69 -6.81 0.39
C LYS A 122 -15.24 -6.49 0.06
N PRO A 123 -14.92 -5.35 -0.56
CA PRO A 123 -13.54 -5.04 -0.92
C PRO A 123 -12.65 -4.86 0.32
N VAL A 124 -11.43 -5.38 0.23
CA VAL A 124 -10.32 -5.12 1.14
C VAL A 124 -9.17 -4.52 0.36
N TYR A 125 -8.66 -3.38 0.82
CA TYR A 125 -7.58 -2.66 0.17
C TYR A 125 -6.37 -2.55 1.08
N CYS A 126 -5.20 -2.77 0.52
CA CYS A 126 -3.94 -2.34 1.08
C CYS A 126 -3.57 -0.99 0.48
N LEU A 127 -3.36 0.03 1.32
CA LEU A 127 -3.07 1.39 0.87
C LEU A 127 -1.88 1.96 1.64
N SER A 128 -0.83 2.36 0.91
CA SER A 128 0.27 3.12 1.52
C SER A 128 -0.25 4.45 2.06
N ARG A 129 0.27 4.94 3.18
CA ARG A 129 0.02 6.31 3.65
C ARG A 129 0.64 7.39 2.74
N GLY A 130 1.59 6.99 1.89
CA GLY A 130 2.32 7.86 0.97
C GLY A 130 3.64 8.36 1.55
N ALA A 131 4.55 8.73 0.63
CA ALA A 131 5.87 9.27 0.97
C ALA A 131 5.85 10.81 0.97
N LYS A 132 6.25 11.45 -0.14
CA LYS A 132 6.25 12.93 -0.28
C LYS A 132 4.84 13.51 -0.39
N GLN A 133 3.94 12.78 -1.03
CA GLN A 133 2.52 13.09 -1.17
C GLN A 133 1.75 11.96 -0.49
N GLY A 134 0.74 12.32 0.30
CA GLY A 134 -0.14 11.35 0.95
C GLY A 134 -1.16 10.78 -0.02
N THR A 135 -1.76 9.66 0.34
CA THR A 135 -2.78 8.94 -0.45
C THR A 135 -4.22 9.30 -0.07
N VAL A 136 -4.43 10.49 0.51
CA VAL A 136 -5.75 10.95 0.97
C VAL A 136 -6.78 10.98 -0.16
N GLU A 137 -6.37 11.39 -1.36
CA GLU A 137 -7.22 11.40 -2.54
C GLU A 137 -7.60 9.98 -2.97
N THR A 138 -6.65 9.05 -3.05
CA THR A 138 -6.93 7.63 -3.33
C THR A 138 -7.88 7.04 -2.30
N PHE A 139 -7.67 7.35 -1.01
CA PHE A 139 -8.56 6.90 0.07
C PHE A 139 -9.99 7.42 -0.11
N TYR A 140 -10.14 8.70 -0.47
CA TYR A 140 -11.44 9.29 -0.78
C TYR A 140 -12.11 8.62 -1.99
N GLN A 141 -11.36 8.40 -3.07
CA GLN A 141 -11.88 7.78 -4.29
C GLN A 141 -12.35 6.34 -4.04
N LEU A 142 -11.60 5.55 -3.25
CA LEU A 142 -12.02 4.18 -2.89
C LEU A 142 -13.36 4.18 -2.14
N MET A 143 -13.59 5.18 -1.31
CA MET A 143 -14.81 5.29 -0.51
C MET A 143 -16.02 5.83 -1.28
N PHE A 144 -15.82 6.89 -2.05
CA PHE A 144 -16.92 7.69 -2.61
C PHE A 144 -17.04 7.58 -4.12
N GLU A 145 -16.06 6.96 -4.79
CA GLU A 145 -16.02 6.77 -6.23
C GLU A 145 -15.79 5.27 -6.58
N PRO A 146 -16.59 4.32 -6.04
CA PRO A 146 -16.31 2.89 -6.19
C PRO A 146 -16.32 2.40 -7.66
N GLN A 147 -17.10 3.07 -8.51
CA GLN A 147 -17.17 2.82 -9.96
C GLN A 147 -16.00 3.42 -10.75
N ARG A 148 -15.12 4.18 -10.09
CA ARG A 148 -13.91 4.68 -10.70
C ARG A 148 -12.93 3.54 -10.89
N ARG A 149 -12.43 3.42 -12.11
CA ARG A 149 -11.47 2.39 -12.47
C ARG A 149 -10.17 2.55 -11.69
N LYS A 150 -9.68 1.42 -11.18
CA LYS A 150 -8.49 1.27 -10.35
C LYS A 150 -7.31 0.81 -11.20
N ALA A 151 -6.18 1.49 -11.09
CA ALA A 151 -4.99 1.18 -11.87
C ALA A 151 -3.76 1.00 -10.97
N TYR A 152 -3.04 -0.11 -11.16
CA TYR A 152 -1.68 -0.25 -10.65
C TYR A 152 -0.71 0.43 -11.62
N LEU A 153 0.14 1.32 -11.09
CA LEU A 153 1.16 1.99 -11.89
C LEU A 153 2.47 1.21 -11.82
N SER A 154 3.00 0.86 -12.98
CA SER A 154 4.30 0.18 -13.11
C SER A 154 5.29 1.05 -13.86
N PHE A 155 6.52 1.16 -13.37
CA PHE A 155 7.59 1.94 -14.00
C PHE A 155 8.94 1.52 -13.40
N PRO A 156 10.06 1.73 -14.11
CA PRO A 156 11.37 1.41 -13.57
C PRO A 156 11.67 2.29 -12.35
N MET A 157 11.95 1.66 -11.21
CA MET A 157 12.41 2.35 -10.00
C MET A 157 13.93 2.24 -9.84
N THR A 158 14.49 1.09 -10.21
CA THR A 158 15.93 0.83 -10.23
C THR A 158 16.60 1.40 -11.48
N HIS A 159 17.86 1.83 -11.38
CA HIS A 159 18.70 2.33 -12.49
C HIS A 159 18.28 3.67 -13.14
N VAL A 160 17.19 4.30 -12.69
CA VAL A 160 16.78 5.65 -13.12
C VAL A 160 17.05 6.74 -12.08
N MET A 161 17.53 6.37 -10.88
CA MET A 161 17.71 7.30 -9.76
C MET A 161 18.67 8.46 -10.05
N ASP A 162 19.70 8.22 -10.86
CA ASP A 162 20.71 9.23 -11.22
C ASP A 162 20.38 9.95 -12.53
N ARG A 163 19.13 9.83 -13.03
CA ARG A 163 18.67 10.37 -14.31
C ARG A 163 17.45 11.28 -14.13
N PRO A 164 17.66 12.59 -13.85
CA PRO A 164 16.57 13.54 -13.60
C PRO A 164 15.55 13.60 -14.73
N ASP A 165 16.00 13.50 -15.97
CA ASP A 165 15.17 13.48 -17.18
C ASP A 165 14.16 12.33 -17.22
N LEU A 166 14.55 11.16 -16.71
CA LEU A 166 13.67 9.99 -16.64
C LEU A 166 12.74 10.07 -15.43
N LEU A 167 13.24 10.59 -14.31
CA LEU A 167 12.43 10.83 -13.11
C LEU A 167 11.30 11.83 -13.38
N ASP A 168 11.57 12.88 -14.17
CA ASP A 168 10.56 13.86 -14.58
C ASP A 168 9.49 13.24 -15.48
N GLN A 169 9.88 12.38 -16.42
CA GLN A 169 8.93 11.65 -17.28
C GLN A 169 8.05 10.70 -16.47
N ILE A 170 8.64 9.92 -15.56
CA ILE A 170 7.90 9.04 -14.63
C ILE A 170 6.98 9.89 -13.75
N GLY A 171 7.45 11.02 -13.24
CA GLY A 171 6.64 11.95 -12.45
C GLY A 171 5.42 12.46 -13.21
N ARG A 172 5.59 12.88 -14.48
CA ARG A 172 4.49 13.30 -15.36
C ARG A 172 3.52 12.15 -15.60
N PHE A 173 4.01 10.95 -15.91
CA PHE A 173 3.18 9.76 -16.08
C PHE A 173 2.31 9.51 -14.84
N ARG A 174 2.93 9.47 -13.65
CA ARG A 174 2.24 9.25 -12.36
C ARG A 174 1.16 10.29 -12.12
N GLN A 175 1.49 11.57 -12.30
CA GLN A 175 0.55 12.67 -12.10
C GLN A 175 -0.67 12.55 -13.01
N VAL A 176 -0.44 12.30 -14.31
CA VAL A 176 -1.50 12.18 -15.30
C VAL A 176 -2.41 10.98 -15.02
N MET A 177 -1.84 9.83 -14.65
CA MET A 177 -2.63 8.65 -14.31
C MET A 177 -3.46 8.87 -13.04
N LYS A 178 -2.87 9.45 -11.98
CA LYS A 178 -3.57 9.76 -10.71
C LYS A 178 -4.74 10.74 -10.90
N GLN A 179 -4.68 11.63 -11.89
CA GLN A 179 -5.80 12.50 -12.25
C GLN A 179 -6.95 11.74 -12.93
N ARG A 180 -6.65 10.65 -13.63
CA ARG A 180 -7.62 9.91 -14.45
C ARG A 180 -8.22 8.71 -13.73
N PHE A 181 -7.47 8.00 -12.90
CA PHE A 181 -7.90 6.75 -12.27
C PHE A 181 -7.71 6.80 -10.75
N THR A 182 -8.25 5.81 -10.05
CA THR A 182 -7.87 5.54 -8.66
C THR A 182 -6.59 4.72 -8.69
N CYS A 183 -5.44 5.33 -8.41
CA CYS A 183 -4.14 4.68 -8.63
C CYS A 183 -3.53 4.10 -7.36
N PHE A 184 -2.97 2.89 -7.51
CA PHE A 184 -2.03 2.29 -6.58
C PHE A 184 -0.63 2.41 -7.17
N ASP A 185 0.26 3.06 -6.42
CA ASP A 185 1.57 3.49 -6.90
C ASP A 185 2.65 2.93 -5.98
N PRO A 186 3.53 2.04 -6.46
CA PRO A 186 4.56 1.41 -5.62
C PRO A 186 5.53 2.44 -5.04
N ALA A 187 5.72 3.60 -5.68
CA ALA A 187 6.58 4.67 -5.17
C ALA A 187 5.95 5.46 -3.99
N ASP A 188 4.68 5.18 -3.64
CA ASP A 188 4.07 5.72 -2.43
C ASP A 188 4.55 4.98 -1.17
N LEU A 189 5.23 3.83 -1.30
CA LEU A 189 5.96 3.14 -0.21
C LEU A 189 7.28 2.57 -0.76
N GLU A 190 8.37 3.31 -0.57
CA GLU A 190 9.69 2.92 -1.05
C GLU A 190 10.66 2.77 0.13
N GLU A 191 11.28 1.61 0.25
CA GLU A 191 12.25 1.28 1.32
C GLU A 191 13.40 0.36 0.85
N ALA A 192 13.43 -0.02 -0.44
CA ALA A 192 14.49 -0.83 -1.06
C ALA A 192 15.84 -0.08 -1.10
N TYR A 193 15.82 1.25 -0.96
CA TYR A 193 17.04 2.05 -0.84
C TYR A 193 17.80 1.80 0.48
N LEU A 194 17.14 1.32 1.54
CA LEU A 194 17.73 1.17 2.88
C LEU A 194 18.90 0.18 2.89
N PRO A 195 18.78 -1.09 2.41
CA PRO A 195 19.90 -2.01 2.37
C PRO A 195 21.08 -1.50 1.52
N GLY A 196 20.79 -0.83 0.41
CA GLY A 196 21.82 -0.22 -0.44
C GLY A 196 22.66 0.82 0.33
N ARG A 197 22.01 1.73 1.04
CA ARG A 197 22.68 2.73 1.89
C ARG A 197 23.42 2.09 3.07
N ALA A 198 22.85 1.06 3.70
CA ALA A 198 23.50 0.36 4.79
C ALA A 198 24.79 -0.34 4.34
N ARG A 199 24.81 -0.98 3.16
CA ARG A 199 26.04 -1.55 2.58
C ARG A 199 27.11 -0.50 2.33
N GLN A 200 26.71 0.66 1.80
CA GLN A 200 27.63 1.77 1.57
C GLN A 200 28.22 2.29 2.89
N ALA A 201 27.39 2.46 3.93
CA ALA A 201 27.84 2.85 5.26
C ALA A 201 28.83 1.84 5.86
N ARG A 202 28.53 0.53 5.74
CA ARG A 202 29.43 -0.55 6.17
C ARG A 202 30.78 -0.52 5.46
N ALA A 203 30.77 -0.31 4.14
CA ALA A 203 31.99 -0.21 3.33
C ALA A 203 32.86 1.00 3.73
N GLN A 204 32.24 2.05 4.29
CA GLN A 204 32.92 3.22 4.84
C GLN A 204 33.34 3.04 6.31
N GLY A 205 33.14 1.86 6.90
CA GLY A 205 33.46 1.58 8.30
C GLY A 205 32.51 2.24 9.30
N ARG A 206 31.31 2.65 8.87
CA ARG A 206 30.28 3.22 9.76
C ARG A 206 29.41 2.11 10.34
N GLU A 207 29.09 2.22 11.63
CA GLU A 207 28.18 1.31 12.33
C GLU A 207 26.71 1.79 12.30
N THR A 208 26.48 3.05 11.93
CA THR A 208 25.15 3.66 11.88
C THR A 208 24.84 4.25 10.52
N LEU A 209 23.54 4.26 10.20
CA LEU A 209 22.95 4.85 9.01
C LEU A 209 21.96 5.93 9.43
N GLU A 210 22.19 7.17 8.98
CA GLU A 210 21.24 8.27 9.16
C GLU A 210 20.20 8.27 8.04
N VAL A 211 18.92 8.34 8.42
CA VAL A 211 17.77 8.39 7.51
C VAL A 211 16.85 9.52 7.95
N THR A 212 16.41 10.34 7.00
CA THR A 212 15.44 11.42 7.26
C THR A 212 14.05 10.95 6.86
N ALA A 213 13.14 10.87 7.83
CA ALA A 213 11.75 10.49 7.64
C ALA A 213 10.84 11.47 8.40
N LEU A 214 9.75 11.91 7.78
CA LEU A 214 8.79 12.86 8.38
C LEU A 214 9.45 14.16 8.91
N GLY A 215 10.53 14.63 8.27
CA GLY A 215 11.28 15.81 8.69
C GLY A 215 12.22 15.59 9.87
N GLN A 216 12.35 14.36 10.37
CA GLN A 216 13.25 14.00 11.47
C GLN A 216 14.35 13.07 10.96
N THR A 217 15.59 13.34 11.36
CA THR A 217 16.72 12.41 11.14
C THR A 217 16.78 11.41 12.28
N VAL A 218 16.74 10.12 11.91
CA VAL A 218 16.90 8.99 12.82
C VAL A 218 18.14 8.19 12.43
N SER A 219 18.76 7.55 13.41
CA SER A 219 19.95 6.73 13.24
C SER A 219 19.60 5.26 13.46
N PHE A 220 19.82 4.43 12.46
CA PHE A 220 19.67 2.98 12.54
C PHE A 220 21.03 2.31 12.63
N ALA A 221 21.11 1.17 13.33
CA ALA A 221 22.28 0.32 13.27
C ALA A 221 22.38 -0.29 11.86
N VAL A 222 23.56 -0.24 11.25
CA VAL A 222 23.79 -0.76 9.89
C VAL A 222 23.45 -2.25 9.82
N ASP A 223 23.84 -3.03 10.84
CA ASP A 223 23.57 -4.46 10.88
C ASP A 223 22.07 -4.78 11.01
N GLU A 224 21.30 -3.93 11.70
CA GLU A 224 19.84 -4.10 11.81
C GLU A 224 19.19 -3.94 10.43
N VAL A 225 19.56 -2.90 9.68
CA VAL A 225 19.04 -2.64 8.33
C VAL A 225 19.43 -3.76 7.36
N LEU A 226 20.64 -4.29 7.45
CA LEU A 226 21.09 -5.38 6.58
C LEU A 226 20.39 -6.70 6.91
N THR A 227 20.03 -6.93 8.17
CA THR A 227 19.32 -8.15 8.59
C THR A 227 17.93 -8.24 7.99
N ILE A 228 17.25 -7.10 7.76
CA ILE A 228 15.89 -7.06 7.21
C ILE A 228 15.83 -6.97 5.68
N GLU A 229 16.97 -7.03 4.98
CA GLU A 229 16.99 -6.88 3.52
C GLU A 229 16.12 -7.94 2.81
N ALA A 230 16.21 -9.19 3.23
CA ALA A 230 15.41 -10.27 2.66
C ALA A 230 13.91 -10.00 2.87
N ASP A 231 13.53 -9.50 4.05
CA ASP A 231 12.15 -9.17 4.38
C ASP A 231 11.62 -8.01 3.54
N ILE A 232 12.40 -6.95 3.38
CA ILE A 232 12.06 -5.82 2.50
C ILE A 232 11.78 -6.33 1.09
N ASN A 233 12.69 -7.13 0.52
CA ASN A 233 12.55 -7.64 -0.84
C ASN A 233 11.32 -8.54 -1.00
N SER A 234 11.07 -9.43 -0.05
CA SER A 234 9.90 -10.33 -0.07
C SER A 234 8.59 -9.55 0.10
N GLN A 235 8.55 -8.55 0.98
CA GLN A 235 7.35 -7.75 1.22
C GLN A 235 7.04 -6.81 0.06
N ILE A 236 8.05 -6.21 -0.60
CA ILE A 236 7.84 -5.44 -1.83
C ILE A 236 7.17 -6.32 -2.89
N TYR A 237 7.70 -7.52 -3.11
CA TYR A 237 7.15 -8.46 -4.09
C TYR A 237 5.69 -8.84 -3.77
N ALA A 238 5.42 -9.27 -2.54
CA ALA A 238 4.07 -9.67 -2.13
C ALA A 238 3.07 -8.50 -2.17
N ARG A 239 3.51 -7.31 -1.73
CA ARG A 239 2.69 -6.10 -1.74
C ARG A 239 2.35 -5.69 -3.17
N ASP A 240 3.33 -5.60 -4.06
CA ASP A 240 3.11 -5.12 -5.43
C ASP A 240 2.11 -6.03 -6.17
N PHE A 241 2.18 -7.34 -5.94
CA PHE A 241 1.18 -8.28 -6.46
C PHE A 241 -0.20 -8.06 -5.84
N ALA A 242 -0.29 -7.86 -4.52
CA ALA A 242 -1.56 -7.52 -3.89
C ALA A 242 -2.16 -6.20 -4.42
N LEU A 243 -1.33 -5.20 -4.73
CA LEU A 243 -1.75 -3.94 -5.34
C LEU A 243 -2.27 -4.14 -6.78
N ILE A 244 -1.67 -5.06 -7.54
CA ILE A 244 -2.17 -5.46 -8.87
C ILE A 244 -3.51 -6.20 -8.73
N ASP A 245 -3.62 -7.12 -7.78
CA ASP A 245 -4.82 -7.95 -7.58
C ASP A 245 -6.05 -7.11 -7.23
N GLN A 246 -5.89 -6.06 -6.42
CA GLN A 246 -6.95 -5.11 -6.07
C GLN A 246 -7.23 -4.03 -7.13
N SER A 247 -6.48 -4.03 -8.25
CA SER A 247 -6.67 -3.11 -9.37
C SER A 247 -7.50 -3.74 -10.49
N ASP A 248 -8.09 -2.91 -11.34
CA ASP A 248 -8.81 -3.36 -12.54
C ASP A 248 -7.85 -3.53 -13.73
N MET A 249 -6.75 -2.78 -13.73
CA MET A 249 -5.74 -2.77 -14.78
C MET A 249 -4.35 -2.44 -14.25
N ILE A 250 -3.33 -2.77 -15.04
CA ILE A 250 -1.97 -2.26 -14.91
C ILE A 250 -1.67 -1.28 -16.04
N VAL A 251 -1.05 -0.15 -15.69
CA VAL A 251 -0.50 0.79 -16.68
C VAL A 251 0.99 0.91 -16.42
N SER A 252 1.80 0.37 -17.34
CA SER A 252 3.25 0.35 -17.24
C SER A 252 3.89 1.40 -18.15
N PHE A 253 4.79 2.22 -17.60
CA PHE A 253 5.55 3.23 -18.35
C PHE A 253 7.01 2.81 -18.47
N ILE A 254 7.46 2.58 -19.70
CA ILE A 254 8.80 2.08 -20.03
C ILE A 254 9.53 3.15 -20.85
N PRO A 255 10.36 3.98 -20.19
CA PRO A 255 11.14 5.01 -20.85
C PRO A 255 12.36 4.47 -21.60
N GLU A 256 12.94 5.29 -22.49
CA GLU A 256 14.26 5.02 -23.06
C GLU A 256 15.36 5.36 -22.06
N LEU A 257 16.22 4.40 -21.71
CA LEU A 257 17.32 4.62 -20.78
C LEU A 257 18.53 5.26 -21.48
N GLU A 258 18.88 4.68 -22.62
CA GLU A 258 19.94 5.06 -23.55
C GLU A 258 19.43 4.77 -24.97
N PRO A 259 19.98 5.41 -26.02
CA PRO A 259 19.54 5.17 -27.39
C PRO A 259 19.50 3.68 -27.74
N GLY A 260 18.31 3.17 -28.06
CA GLY A 260 18.07 1.77 -28.41
C GLY A 260 17.88 0.82 -27.22
N ARG A 261 17.81 1.34 -25.99
CA ARG A 261 17.69 0.53 -24.76
C ARG A 261 16.54 1.02 -23.89
N ALA A 262 15.52 0.16 -23.73
CA ALA A 262 14.40 0.39 -22.84
C ALA A 262 14.80 0.25 -21.36
N ALA A 263 14.24 1.10 -20.50
CA ALA A 263 14.35 1.01 -19.05
C ALA A 263 13.30 0.02 -18.52
N ILE A 264 13.50 -1.27 -18.79
CA ILE A 264 12.68 -2.36 -18.25
C ILE A 264 13.49 -3.19 -17.26
N SER A 265 12.87 -3.57 -16.14
CA SER A 265 13.48 -4.44 -15.13
C SER A 265 12.72 -5.77 -15.07
N SER A 266 13.35 -6.78 -14.50
CA SER A 266 12.68 -8.07 -14.23
C SER A 266 11.53 -7.95 -13.22
N GLY A 267 11.47 -6.86 -12.45
CA GLY A 267 10.31 -6.53 -11.61
C GLY A 267 9.11 -6.20 -12.49
N VAL A 268 9.27 -5.22 -13.39
CA VAL A 268 8.22 -4.79 -14.32
C VAL A 268 7.71 -5.94 -15.19
N GLU A 269 8.60 -6.78 -15.73
CA GLU A 269 8.17 -7.95 -16.52
C GLU A 269 7.31 -8.93 -15.72
N ARG A 270 7.64 -9.14 -14.44
CA ARG A 270 6.86 -10.01 -13.55
C ARG A 270 5.52 -9.40 -13.16
N GLU A 271 5.46 -8.09 -12.97
CA GLU A 271 4.19 -7.38 -12.74
C GLU A 271 3.25 -7.52 -13.95
N LEU A 272 3.77 -7.33 -15.17
CA LEU A 272 3.01 -7.49 -16.41
C LEU A 272 2.48 -8.92 -16.56
N GLN A 273 3.34 -9.92 -16.29
CA GLN A 273 2.95 -11.32 -16.34
C GLN A 273 1.89 -11.66 -15.29
N HIS A 274 2.07 -11.22 -14.05
CA HIS A 274 1.12 -11.45 -12.95
C HIS A 274 -0.25 -10.83 -13.27
N ALA A 275 -0.27 -9.59 -13.75
CA ALA A 275 -1.50 -8.91 -14.17
C ALA A 275 -2.21 -9.66 -15.30
N HIS A 276 -1.47 -10.15 -16.29
CA HIS A 276 -2.01 -10.94 -17.40
C HIS A 276 -2.62 -12.25 -16.92
N GLU A 277 -1.92 -12.99 -16.05
CA GLU A 277 -2.40 -14.25 -15.46
C GLU A 277 -3.63 -14.05 -14.56
N ALA A 278 -3.71 -12.90 -13.89
CA ALA A 278 -4.87 -12.47 -13.11
C ALA A 278 -6.01 -11.86 -13.96
N ALA A 279 -5.95 -12.01 -15.30
CA ALA A 279 -6.93 -11.52 -16.26
C ALA A 279 -7.24 -10.01 -16.15
N LYS A 280 -6.24 -9.21 -15.74
CA LYS A 280 -6.33 -7.74 -15.72
C LYS A 280 -6.05 -7.18 -17.11
N GLU A 281 -6.53 -5.97 -17.38
CA GLU A 281 -6.09 -5.24 -18.58
C GLU A 281 -4.64 -4.74 -18.40
N VAL A 282 -3.82 -4.99 -19.41
CA VAL A 282 -2.38 -4.71 -19.38
C VAL A 282 -2.05 -3.66 -20.43
N PHE A 283 -1.85 -2.42 -20.00
CA PHE A 283 -1.49 -1.30 -20.87
C PHE A 283 -0.02 -0.94 -20.71
N VAL A 284 0.71 -0.89 -21.82
CA VAL A 284 2.15 -0.59 -21.81
C VAL A 284 2.44 0.65 -22.64
N ILE A 285 3.07 1.65 -22.03
CA ILE A 285 3.54 2.87 -22.67
C ILE A 285 5.05 2.69 -22.92
N TRP A 286 5.38 2.25 -24.13
CA TRP A 286 6.73 1.94 -24.57
C TRP A 286 7.31 3.10 -25.40
N THR A 287 8.02 4.01 -24.74
CA THR A 287 8.61 5.18 -25.43
C THR A 287 10.00 4.91 -26.00
N ALA A 288 10.63 3.78 -25.63
CA ALA A 288 11.93 3.42 -26.15
C ALA A 288 11.90 3.15 -27.67
N SER A 289 12.96 3.59 -28.35
CA SER A 289 13.12 3.41 -29.80
C SER A 289 13.22 1.94 -30.21
N CYS A 290 13.77 1.06 -29.36
CA CYS A 290 13.79 -0.37 -29.60
C CYS A 290 12.39 -0.99 -29.58
N ALA A 291 12.24 -2.15 -30.20
CA ALA A 291 10.98 -2.88 -30.15
C ALA A 291 10.79 -3.54 -28.75
N PRO A 292 9.55 -3.56 -28.22
CA PRO A 292 9.23 -4.38 -27.05
C PRO A 292 9.52 -5.86 -27.31
N SER A 293 9.88 -6.59 -26.26
CA SER A 293 10.09 -8.03 -26.35
C SER A 293 8.76 -8.76 -26.62
N ILE A 294 8.86 -10.00 -27.11
CA ILE A 294 7.67 -10.83 -27.35
C ILE A 294 6.87 -11.02 -26.06
N PHE A 295 7.56 -11.20 -24.93
CA PHE A 295 6.93 -11.34 -23.61
C PHE A 295 6.06 -10.14 -23.24
N VAL A 296 6.52 -8.92 -23.51
CA VAL A 296 5.73 -7.70 -23.30
C VAL A 296 4.53 -7.66 -24.26
N THR A 297 4.75 -7.93 -25.55
CA THR A 297 3.65 -7.87 -26.53
C THR A 297 2.58 -8.97 -26.37
N GLN A 298 2.94 -10.12 -25.81
CA GLN A 298 1.99 -11.22 -25.57
C GLN A 298 1.17 -11.03 -24.30
N THR A 299 1.72 -10.33 -23.31
CA THR A 299 1.00 -10.04 -22.05
C THR A 299 0.15 -8.79 -22.15
N ALA A 300 0.55 -7.82 -22.98
CA ALA A 300 -0.13 -6.54 -23.14
C ALA A 300 -1.48 -6.67 -23.88
N THR A 301 -2.51 -6.04 -23.32
CA THR A 301 -3.77 -5.72 -24.02
C THR A 301 -3.53 -4.70 -25.12
N ALA A 302 -2.71 -3.67 -24.85
CA ALA A 302 -2.28 -2.70 -25.85
C ALA A 302 -0.91 -2.10 -25.49
N VAL A 303 -0.15 -1.74 -26.53
CA VAL A 303 1.15 -1.07 -26.41
C VAL A 303 1.10 0.26 -27.14
N PHE A 304 1.50 1.34 -26.48
CA PHE A 304 1.50 2.71 -26.98
C PHE A 304 2.93 3.24 -27.07
N ARG A 305 3.21 4.12 -28.04
CA ARG A 305 4.53 4.75 -28.23
C ARG A 305 4.70 6.05 -27.47
N SER A 306 3.62 6.60 -26.91
CA SER A 306 3.67 7.83 -26.12
C SER A 306 2.57 7.86 -25.05
N LEU A 307 2.75 8.73 -24.06
CA LEU A 307 1.73 8.99 -23.05
C LEU A 307 0.45 9.56 -23.67
N ASP A 308 0.57 10.45 -24.66
CA ASP A 308 -0.59 11.08 -25.31
C ASP A 308 -1.40 10.05 -26.11
N GLU A 309 -0.72 9.15 -26.82
CA GLU A 309 -1.36 8.02 -27.51
C GLU A 309 -2.10 7.10 -26.53
N ALA A 310 -1.47 6.78 -25.39
CA ALA A 310 -2.11 5.99 -24.35
C ALA A 310 -3.37 6.68 -23.82
N LEU A 311 -3.32 7.98 -23.52
CA LEU A 311 -4.48 8.73 -23.01
C LEU A 311 -5.66 8.76 -23.99
N ALA A 312 -5.41 8.74 -25.29
CA ALA A 312 -6.45 8.71 -26.30
C ALA A 312 -7.20 7.37 -26.35
N HIS A 313 -6.54 6.26 -25.97
CA HIS A 313 -7.06 4.90 -26.10
C HIS A 313 -7.44 4.24 -24.78
N LEU A 314 -6.83 4.68 -23.67
CA LEU A 314 -7.13 4.16 -22.35
C LEU A 314 -8.63 4.32 -22.06
N PRO A 315 -9.21 3.39 -21.30
CA PRO A 315 -10.61 3.42 -20.95
C PRO A 315 -11.00 4.72 -20.23
N SER A 316 -12.29 5.03 -20.26
CA SER A 316 -12.85 6.06 -19.38
C SER A 316 -12.56 5.71 -17.92
N ALA A 317 -12.34 6.74 -17.10
CA ALA A 317 -12.23 6.61 -15.65
C ALA A 317 -13.46 5.96 -15.02
N TRP A 318 -14.61 6.18 -15.65
CA TRP A 318 -15.91 5.70 -15.24
C TRP A 318 -16.36 4.66 -16.26
N GLU A 319 -16.72 3.47 -15.80
CA GLU A 319 -17.42 2.51 -16.64
C GLU A 319 -18.70 3.16 -17.20
N ARG A 320 -18.99 2.91 -18.48
CA ARG A 320 -20.34 3.12 -19.00
C ARG A 320 -21.10 1.84 -18.68
N GLU A 321 -22.00 1.89 -17.71
CA GLU A 321 -23.10 0.93 -17.65
C GLU A 321 -24.01 1.17 -18.88
N ASP A 322 -23.69 0.55 -20.00
CA ASP A 322 -24.68 0.23 -21.04
C ASP A 322 -25.09 -1.24 -20.82
N ASP A 323 -25.79 -1.49 -19.71
CA ASP A 323 -26.60 -2.71 -19.56
C ASP A 323 -28.04 -2.34 -19.88
N GLY A 324 -28.39 -2.54 -21.15
CA GLY A 324 -29.76 -2.57 -21.62
C GLY A 324 -30.55 -3.64 -20.87
N GLN A 325 -31.42 -3.19 -19.98
CA GLN A 325 -32.71 -3.81 -19.65
C GLN A 325 -33.57 -2.76 -18.94
N GLY A 326 -34.28 -1.97 -19.75
CA GLY A 326 -35.47 -1.29 -19.26
C GLY A 326 -36.53 -2.33 -18.88
N PRO A 327 -37.32 -2.10 -17.81
CA PRO A 327 -38.38 -3.02 -17.45
C PRO A 327 -39.53 -2.88 -18.44
N ASP A 328 -39.85 -3.97 -19.15
CA ASP A 328 -41.19 -4.23 -19.69
C ASP A 328 -41.89 -5.27 -18.79
#